data_AF-A0A2T3FJI7-F1
#
_entry.id   AF-A0A2T3FJI7-F1
#
_cell.length_a   1.000
_cell.length_b   1.000
_cell.length_c   1.000
_cell.angle_alpha   90.00
_cell.angle_beta   90.00
_cell.angle_gamma   90.00
#
_symmetry.space_group_name_H-M   'P 1'
#
loop_
_entity.id
_entity.type
_entity.pdbx_description
1 polymer ?
#
loop_
_entity_poly.entity_id
_entity_poly.type
_entity_poly.pdbx_seq_one_letter_code
_entity_poly.pdbx_strand_id
1 'polypeptide(L)'
;ILMNFENNLIIDIVESRTHDIMSDYLFKIDLEERKKVEYICTDMSFIFKPLLKTYFPNSTLLVDHFHVTRLINDQLNHTRKRIMRKYAKNKKSREYRLLKHRYKILLKSKNNIDNETFKYDKIMECHVTENMILETLLSFDGELRQAYNAKEEYLIFDQVSKEEVNNSNKRKELNAVIKKFKHTHVEESISVAVTLEHWKEEILNSFTWINDRRISNGPCEGKNNYVKKILSNANGMSNFQR
;
A
#
# COMPACT_ATOMS: atom_id res chain seq x y z
N ILE A 1 16.63 -0.58 8.10
CA ILE A 1 16.30 -0.56 9.54
C ILE A 1 15.61 -1.87 9.87
N LEU A 2 16.11 -2.59 10.86
CA LEU A 2 15.44 -3.70 11.53
C LEU A 2 14.95 -3.17 12.88
N MET A 3 13.71 -3.51 13.24
CA MET A 3 13.05 -2.93 14.40
C MET A 3 12.31 -4.02 15.16
N ASN A 4 12.38 -3.96 16.49
CA ASN A 4 11.59 -4.85 17.35
C ASN A 4 10.13 -4.39 17.33
N PHE A 5 9.21 -5.34 17.14
CA PHE A 5 7.79 -5.05 17.10
C PHE A 5 7.30 -4.48 18.45
N GLU A 6 7.52 -5.15 19.57
CA GLU A 6 6.92 -4.83 20.87
C GLU A 6 7.27 -3.43 21.38
N ASN A 7 8.56 -3.09 21.39
CA ASN A 7 9.06 -1.83 21.97
C ASN A 7 9.39 -0.74 20.92
N ASN A 8 9.25 -1.05 19.63
CA ASN A 8 9.60 -0.16 18.51
C ASN A 8 11.05 0.36 18.54
N LEU A 9 11.97 -0.36 19.20
CA LEU A 9 13.39 -0.04 19.20
C LEU A 9 14.04 -0.50 17.90
N ILE A 10 14.93 0.33 17.37
CA ILE A 10 15.79 -0.04 16.25
C ILE A 10 16.79 -1.07 16.79
N ILE A 11 16.73 -2.28 16.22
CA ILE A 11 17.70 -3.34 16.51
C ILE A 11 18.99 -3.03 15.73
N ASP A 12 18.84 -2.71 14.44
CA ASP A 12 19.99 -2.46 13.58
C ASP A 12 19.64 -1.65 12.31
N ILE A 13 20.65 -1.12 11.65
CA ILE A 13 20.56 -0.39 10.39
C ILE A 13 21.53 -1.01 9.39
N VAL A 14 20.99 -1.83 8.48
CA VAL A 14 21.78 -2.38 7.37
C VAL A 14 22.04 -1.30 6.31
N GLU A 15 23.30 -1.22 5.87
CA GLU A 15 23.81 -0.23 4.91
C GLU A 15 23.07 -0.26 3.56
N SER A 16 22.71 -1.46 3.09
CA SER A 16 22.07 -1.65 1.80
C SER A 16 21.00 -2.74 1.87
N ARG A 17 20.11 -2.69 0.87
CA ARG A 17 19.03 -3.65 0.63
C ARG A 17 19.36 -4.63 -0.51
N THR A 18 20.59 -4.63 -1.02
CA THR A 18 21.02 -5.59 -2.04
C THR A 18 21.07 -7.00 -1.45
N HIS A 19 20.86 -8.00 -2.30
CA HIS A 19 20.84 -9.40 -1.90
C HIS A 19 22.11 -9.79 -1.13
N ASP A 20 23.29 -9.48 -1.68
CA ASP A 20 24.58 -9.90 -1.12
C ASP A 20 24.83 -9.29 0.27
N ILE A 21 24.63 -7.97 0.41
CA ILE A 21 24.83 -7.27 1.69
C ILE A 21 23.85 -7.78 2.76
N MET A 22 22.59 -8.02 2.38
CA MET A 22 21.58 -8.55 3.30
C MET A 22 21.86 -10.01 3.67
N SER A 23 22.31 -10.82 2.72
CA SER A 23 22.71 -12.22 2.93
C SER A 23 23.88 -12.31 3.91
N ASP A 24 24.93 -11.52 3.68
CA ASP A 24 26.10 -11.45 4.56
C ASP A 24 25.74 -10.97 5.97
N TYR A 25 24.85 -9.98 6.06
CA TYR A 25 24.34 -9.48 7.33
C TYR A 25 23.56 -10.56 8.09
N LEU A 26 22.58 -11.19 7.44
CA LEU A 26 21.74 -12.21 8.07
C LEU A 26 22.51 -13.48 8.44
N PHE A 27 23.58 -13.80 7.71
CA PHE A 27 24.44 -14.93 8.01
C PHE A 27 25.22 -14.75 9.31
N LYS A 28 25.57 -13.50 9.67
CA LYS A 28 26.27 -13.19 10.93
C LYS A 28 25.40 -13.36 12.18
N ILE A 29 24.07 -13.43 12.02
CA ILE A 29 23.15 -13.69 13.12
C ILE A 29 23.16 -15.19 13.41
N ASP A 30 23.40 -15.54 14.68
CA ASP A 30 23.45 -16.93 15.12
C ASP A 30 22.17 -17.68 14.74
N LEU A 31 22.33 -18.92 14.27
CA LEU A 31 21.20 -19.73 13.81
C LEU A 31 20.15 -19.93 14.92
N GLU A 32 20.61 -20.11 16.16
CA GLU A 32 19.72 -20.27 17.31
C GLU A 32 18.95 -19.01 17.65
N GLU A 33 19.46 -17.82 17.32
CA GLU A 33 18.68 -16.58 17.40
C GLU A 33 17.68 -16.48 16.24
N ARG A 34 18.10 -16.80 15.02
CA ARG A 34 17.23 -16.76 13.84
C ARG A 34 16.04 -17.72 13.95
N LYS A 35 16.22 -18.87 14.60
CA LYS A 35 15.15 -19.84 14.87
C LYS A 35 14.10 -19.35 15.87
N LYS A 36 14.41 -18.34 16.70
CA LYS A 36 13.48 -17.74 17.67
C LYS A 36 12.55 -16.69 17.05
N VAL A 37 12.82 -16.27 15.81
CA VAL A 37 11.98 -15.28 15.14
C VAL A 37 10.66 -15.92 14.72
N GLU A 38 9.56 -15.46 15.31
CA GLU A 38 8.21 -15.98 15.03
C GLU A 38 7.57 -15.30 13.81
N TYR A 39 7.79 -14.00 13.64
CA TYR A 39 7.11 -13.18 12.63
C TYR A 39 8.07 -12.20 11.97
N ILE A 40 7.97 -12.05 10.64
CA ILE A 40 8.71 -11.04 9.87
C ILE A 40 7.73 -10.27 9.00
N CYS A 41 7.61 -8.97 9.24
CA CYS A 41 6.82 -8.08 8.40
C CYS A 41 7.73 -7.29 7.45
N THR A 42 7.41 -7.33 6.16
CA THR A 42 8.18 -6.66 5.10
C THR A 42 7.28 -6.11 4.01
N ASP A 43 7.83 -5.21 3.19
CA ASP A 43 7.26 -4.79 1.92
C ASP A 43 7.21 -5.97 0.93
N MET A 44 6.42 -5.84 -0.14
CA MET A 44 6.29 -6.84 -1.21
C MET A 44 7.51 -6.88 -2.14
N SER A 45 8.65 -7.35 -1.63
CA SER A 45 9.88 -7.53 -2.39
C SER A 45 10.09 -9.00 -2.79
N PHE A 46 10.08 -9.26 -4.10
CA PHE A 46 10.36 -10.60 -4.64
C PHE A 46 11.80 -11.07 -4.38
N ILE A 47 12.73 -10.14 -4.14
CA ILE A 47 14.12 -10.46 -3.78
C ILE A 47 14.19 -10.92 -2.31
N PHE A 48 13.45 -10.27 -1.41
CA PHE A 48 13.53 -10.57 0.02
C PHE A 48 12.73 -11.78 0.44
N LYS A 49 11.60 -12.05 -0.23
CA LYS A 49 10.75 -13.20 0.08
C LYS A 49 11.52 -14.53 0.19
N PRO A 50 12.34 -14.95 -0.79
CA PRO A 50 13.10 -16.19 -0.67
C PRO A 50 14.21 -16.08 0.39
N LEU A 51 14.92 -14.95 0.43
CA LEU A 51 16.02 -14.72 1.37
C LEU A 51 15.56 -14.88 2.83
N LEU A 52 14.47 -14.22 3.22
CA LEU A 52 13.96 -14.26 4.59
C LEU A 52 13.50 -15.67 4.98
N LYS A 53 12.89 -16.43 4.05
CA LYS A 53 12.52 -17.84 4.30
C LYS A 53 13.74 -18.73 4.52
N THR A 54 14.85 -18.49 3.82
CA THR A 54 16.09 -19.24 4.00
C THR A 54 16.75 -18.95 5.35
N TYR A 55 16.81 -17.67 5.76
CA TYR A 55 17.52 -17.28 6.97
C TYR A 55 16.69 -17.47 8.25
N PHE A 56 15.36 -17.37 8.18
CA PHE A 56 14.45 -17.45 9.32
C PHE A 56 13.41 -18.58 9.13
N PRO A 57 13.84 -19.85 9.22
CA PRO A 57 13.04 -20.99 8.80
C PRO A 57 11.76 -21.22 9.62
N ASN A 58 11.73 -20.78 10.88
CA ASN A 58 10.57 -20.92 11.77
C ASN A 58 9.63 -19.72 11.72
N SER A 59 10.01 -18.66 10.99
CA SER A 59 9.24 -17.42 10.98
C SER A 59 8.08 -17.48 9.99
N THR A 60 6.96 -16.88 10.38
CA THR A 60 5.85 -16.58 9.49
C THR A 60 6.13 -15.25 8.82
N LEU A 61 6.18 -15.24 7.48
CA LEU A 61 6.35 -14.02 6.70
C LEU A 61 5.00 -13.32 6.50
N LEU A 62 4.97 -12.01 6.75
CA LEU A 62 3.83 -11.13 6.59
C LEU A 62 4.18 -10.01 5.62
N VAL A 63 3.22 -9.63 4.78
CA VAL A 63 3.31 -8.39 4.03
C VAL A 63 2.66 -7.27 4.85
N ASP A 64 3.30 -6.10 4.88
CA ASP A 64 2.65 -4.92 5.44
C ASP A 64 1.45 -4.49 4.58
N HIS A 65 0.29 -4.43 5.19
CA HIS A 65 -0.97 -4.17 4.50
C HIS A 65 -1.04 -2.77 3.86
N PHE A 66 -0.30 -1.79 4.40
CA PHE A 66 -0.17 -0.46 3.80
C PHE A 66 0.52 -0.51 2.44
N HIS A 67 1.49 -1.40 2.24
CA HIS A 67 2.15 -1.58 0.95
C HIS A 67 1.22 -2.18 -0.10
N VAL A 68 0.31 -3.08 0.31
CA VAL A 68 -0.70 -3.64 -0.60
C VAL A 68 -1.71 -2.57 -1.01
N THR A 69 -2.22 -1.81 -0.04
CA THR A 69 -3.12 -0.68 -0.31
C THR A 69 -2.46 0.35 -1.23
N ARG A 70 -1.17 0.63 -1.01
CA ARG A 70 -0.39 1.53 -1.86
C ARG A 70 -0.27 1.00 -3.30
N LEU A 71 0.09 -0.27 -3.48
CA LEU A 71 0.17 -0.91 -4.80
C LEU A 71 -1.13 -0.73 -5.58
N ILE A 72 -2.26 -1.00 -4.94
CA ILE A 72 -3.59 -0.91 -5.56
C ILE A 72 -3.90 0.55 -5.95
N ASN A 73 -3.65 1.51 -5.05
CA ASN A 73 -3.84 2.93 -5.34
C ASN A 73 -2.92 3.44 -6.46
N ASP A 74 -1.68 2.96 -6.52
CA ASP A 74 -0.74 3.29 -7.58
C ASP A 74 -1.23 2.77 -8.94
N GLN A 75 -1.79 1.56 -8.98
CA GLN A 75 -2.37 1.01 -10.22
C GLN A 75 -3.67 1.71 -10.65
N LEU A 76 -4.56 2.06 -9.72
CA LEU A 76 -5.71 2.92 -10.02
C LEU A 76 -5.26 4.28 -10.58
N ASN A 77 -4.17 4.84 -10.04
CA ASN A 77 -3.58 6.06 -10.58
C ASN A 77 -3.03 5.87 -12.00
N HIS A 78 -2.47 4.70 -12.33
CA HIS A 78 -2.02 4.38 -13.69
C HIS A 78 -3.19 4.31 -14.66
N THR A 79 -4.26 3.57 -14.34
CA THR A 79 -5.51 3.53 -15.12
C THR A 79 -6.03 4.94 -15.36
N ARG A 80 -6.14 5.76 -14.31
CA ARG A 80 -6.55 7.15 -14.42
C ARG A 80 -5.61 7.97 -15.32
N LYS A 81 -4.29 7.83 -15.22
CA LYS A 81 -3.32 8.53 -16.11
C LYS A 81 -3.54 8.14 -17.57
N ARG A 82 -3.76 6.86 -17.85
CA ARG A 82 -4.03 6.34 -19.20
C ARG A 82 -5.32 6.94 -19.77
N ILE A 83 -6.39 6.97 -18.99
CA ILE A 83 -7.68 7.57 -19.38
C ILE A 83 -7.55 9.09 -19.56
N MET A 84 -6.86 9.79 -18.64
CA MET A 84 -6.59 11.22 -18.75
C MET A 84 -5.83 11.58 -20.04
N ARG A 85 -4.94 10.70 -20.53
CA ARG A 85 -4.20 10.92 -21.79
C ARG A 85 -5.11 10.88 -23.02
N LYS A 86 -6.30 10.24 -22.97
CA LYS A 86 -7.30 10.31 -24.06
C LYS A 86 -7.73 11.75 -24.34
N TYR A 87 -7.74 12.60 -23.32
CA TYR A 87 -8.08 14.03 -23.40
C TYR A 87 -6.87 14.96 -23.61
N ALA A 88 -5.67 14.41 -23.87
CA ALA A 88 -4.44 15.21 -23.94
C ALA A 88 -4.44 16.28 -25.07
N LYS A 89 -5.25 16.08 -26.12
CA LYS A 89 -5.43 17.05 -27.22
C LYS A 89 -6.11 18.34 -26.74
N ASN A 90 -7.01 18.25 -25.75
CA ASN A 90 -7.67 19.41 -25.15
C ASN A 90 -7.46 19.41 -23.63
N LYS A 91 -6.30 19.91 -23.18
CA LYS A 91 -5.98 20.01 -21.75
C LYS A 91 -6.87 20.99 -20.97
N LYS A 92 -7.69 21.80 -21.67
CA LYS A 92 -8.67 22.71 -21.05
C LYS A 92 -10.03 22.02 -20.83
N SER A 93 -10.23 20.80 -21.37
CA SER A 93 -11.48 20.06 -21.17
C SER A 93 -11.74 19.81 -19.68
N ARG A 94 -13.03 19.69 -19.33
CA ARG A 94 -13.44 19.45 -17.94
C ARG A 94 -12.91 18.11 -17.44
N GLU A 95 -12.95 17.08 -18.27
CA GLU A 95 -12.47 15.72 -18.00
C GLU A 95 -10.97 15.72 -17.69
N TYR A 96 -10.15 16.33 -18.56
CA TYR A 96 -8.70 16.39 -18.34
C TYR A 96 -8.38 17.12 -17.02
N ARG A 97 -9.01 18.27 -16.78
CA ARG A 97 -8.77 19.07 -15.57
C ARG A 97 -9.19 18.33 -14.30
N LEU A 98 -10.35 17.67 -14.29
CA LEU A 98 -10.81 16.89 -13.14
C LEU A 98 -9.91 15.67 -12.89
N LEU A 99 -9.62 14.88 -13.93
CA LEU A 99 -8.73 13.72 -13.84
C LEU A 99 -7.31 14.10 -13.42
N LYS A 100 -6.86 15.33 -13.67
CA LYS A 100 -5.53 15.83 -13.29
C LYS A 100 -5.50 16.42 -11.88
N HIS A 101 -6.50 17.22 -11.50
CA HIS A 101 -6.45 18.06 -10.31
C HIS A 101 -7.34 17.58 -9.16
N ARG A 102 -8.29 16.66 -9.41
CA ARG A 102 -9.18 16.08 -8.39
C ARG A 102 -8.97 14.59 -8.18
N TYR A 103 -7.92 14.02 -8.78
CA TYR A 103 -7.64 12.58 -8.72
C TYR A 103 -7.49 12.00 -7.30
N LYS A 104 -7.07 12.81 -6.32
CA LYS A 104 -6.91 12.34 -4.93
C LYS A 104 -8.22 11.81 -4.33
N ILE A 105 -9.37 12.28 -4.82
CA ILE A 105 -10.69 11.78 -4.40
C ILE A 105 -10.82 10.29 -4.75
N LEU A 106 -10.32 9.85 -5.91
CA LEU A 106 -10.32 8.44 -6.30
C LEU A 106 -9.47 7.55 -5.37
N LEU A 107 -8.54 8.12 -4.61
CA LEU A 107 -7.60 7.36 -3.77
C LEU A 107 -8.04 7.28 -2.30
N LYS A 108 -9.03 8.08 -1.90
CA LYS A 108 -9.64 7.97 -0.57
C LYS A 108 -10.44 6.66 -0.49
N SER A 109 -10.61 6.16 0.74
CA SER A 109 -11.64 5.14 1.04
C SER A 109 -13.01 5.76 0.84
N LYS A 110 -13.97 5.00 0.29
CA LYS A 110 -15.35 5.47 0.10
C LYS A 110 -15.99 5.95 1.41
N ASN A 111 -15.66 5.33 2.54
CA ASN A 111 -16.16 5.73 3.86
C ASN A 111 -15.65 7.11 4.31
N ASN A 112 -14.55 7.59 3.71
CA ASN A 112 -13.94 8.89 4.00
C ASN A 112 -14.25 9.95 2.92
N ILE A 113 -15.18 9.66 2.01
CA ILE A 113 -15.66 10.62 1.02
C ILE A 113 -16.78 11.44 1.65
N ASP A 114 -16.63 12.77 1.59
CA ASP A 114 -17.63 13.69 2.10
C ASP A 114 -18.85 13.78 1.18
N ASN A 115 -20.02 13.47 1.73
CA ASN A 115 -21.32 13.50 1.07
C ASN A 115 -22.16 14.74 1.41
N GLU A 116 -21.76 15.51 2.43
CA GLU A 116 -22.64 16.51 3.06
C GLU A 116 -22.13 17.93 2.84
N THR A 117 -20.81 18.15 2.88
CA THR A 117 -20.27 19.51 2.77
C THR A 117 -20.18 19.95 1.32
N PHE A 118 -21.03 20.90 0.94
CA PHE A 118 -20.95 21.58 -0.35
C PHE A 118 -19.84 22.62 -0.35
N LYS A 119 -18.91 22.52 -1.30
CA LYS A 119 -17.83 23.49 -1.52
C LYS A 119 -17.80 23.91 -2.98
N TYR A 120 -17.53 25.18 -3.24
CA TYR A 120 -17.38 25.66 -4.61
C TYR A 120 -16.15 25.04 -5.27
N ASP A 121 -16.34 24.29 -6.34
CA ASP A 121 -15.25 23.73 -7.13
C ASP A 121 -15.04 24.52 -8.43
N LYS A 122 -13.83 25.05 -8.62
CA LYS A 122 -13.49 25.90 -9.77
C LYS A 122 -13.54 25.19 -11.13
N ILE A 123 -13.47 23.86 -11.17
CA ILE A 123 -13.50 23.10 -12.45
C ILE A 123 -14.94 22.69 -12.78
N MET A 124 -15.75 22.40 -11.75
CA MET A 124 -17.18 22.13 -11.87
C MET A 124 -18.01 23.42 -12.04
N GLU A 125 -17.48 24.56 -11.61
CA GLU A 125 -18.10 25.89 -11.64
C GLU A 125 -19.39 25.98 -10.82
N CYS A 126 -19.54 25.10 -9.82
CA CYS A 126 -20.67 25.06 -8.91
C CYS A 126 -20.28 24.51 -7.52
N HIS A 127 -21.20 24.63 -6.56
CA HIS A 127 -21.05 23.99 -5.25
C HIS A 127 -21.32 22.49 -5.37
N VAL A 128 -20.35 21.67 -4.98
CA VAL A 128 -20.41 20.21 -5.06
C VAL A 128 -19.83 19.58 -3.80
N THR A 129 -20.25 18.35 -3.51
CA THR A 129 -19.63 17.51 -2.48
C THR A 129 -18.50 16.68 -3.08
N GLU A 130 -17.65 16.06 -2.24
CA GLU A 130 -16.58 15.20 -2.76
C GLU A 130 -17.14 14.00 -3.54
N ASN A 131 -18.27 13.45 -3.08
CA ASN A 131 -18.95 12.35 -3.76
C ASN A 131 -19.49 12.73 -5.14
N MET A 132 -20.02 13.95 -5.30
CA MET A 132 -20.43 14.44 -6.63
C MET A 132 -19.23 14.50 -7.59
N ILE A 133 -18.06 14.94 -7.11
CA ILE A 133 -16.84 14.94 -7.92
C ILE A 133 -16.38 13.50 -8.21
N LEU A 134 -16.45 12.60 -7.22
CA LEU A 134 -16.14 11.18 -7.41
C LEU A 134 -17.01 10.56 -8.50
N GLU A 135 -18.34 10.67 -8.41
CA GLU A 135 -19.24 10.10 -9.41
C GLU A 135 -19.04 10.73 -10.80
N THR A 136 -18.71 12.01 -10.86
CA THR A 136 -18.31 12.68 -12.11
C THR A 136 -17.02 12.09 -12.68
N LEU A 137 -16.01 11.81 -11.85
CA LEU A 137 -14.78 11.17 -12.31
C LEU A 137 -15.05 9.75 -12.82
N LEU A 138 -15.86 8.98 -12.09
CA LEU A 138 -16.21 7.60 -12.43
C LEU A 138 -17.19 7.49 -13.61
N SER A 139 -17.80 8.59 -14.06
CA SER A 139 -18.66 8.60 -15.26
C SER A 139 -17.88 8.79 -16.57
N PHE A 140 -16.63 9.28 -16.51
CA PHE A 140 -15.83 9.52 -17.71
C PHE A 140 -15.42 8.25 -18.45
N ASP A 141 -15.25 7.14 -17.73
CA ASP A 141 -14.78 5.90 -18.33
C ASP A 141 -15.17 4.67 -17.48
N GLY A 142 -15.70 3.65 -18.13
CA GLY A 142 -16.11 2.41 -17.48
C GLY A 142 -14.95 1.62 -16.86
N GLU A 143 -13.75 1.69 -17.46
CA GLU A 143 -12.55 1.06 -16.90
C GLU A 143 -12.15 1.73 -15.58
N LEU A 144 -12.23 3.06 -15.49
CA LEU A 144 -11.92 3.77 -14.25
C LEU A 144 -12.88 3.35 -13.13
N ARG A 145 -14.18 3.23 -13.44
CA ARG A 145 -15.20 2.77 -12.49
C ARG A 145 -14.95 1.34 -12.04
N GLN A 146 -14.64 0.43 -12.95
CA GLN A 146 -14.31 -0.96 -12.61
C GLN A 146 -13.08 -1.06 -11.72
N ALA A 147 -12.00 -0.34 -12.05
CA ALA A 147 -10.77 -0.31 -11.25
C ALA A 147 -11.00 0.29 -9.86
N TYR A 148 -11.76 1.38 -9.76
CA TYR A 148 -12.14 1.98 -8.48
C TYR A 148 -12.94 1.01 -7.61
N ASN A 149 -13.95 0.36 -8.18
CA ASN A 149 -14.77 -0.60 -7.45
C ASN A 149 -13.93 -1.78 -6.93
N ALA A 150 -13.03 -2.33 -7.75
CA ALA A 150 -12.14 -3.40 -7.31
C ALA A 150 -11.21 -2.95 -6.16
N LYS A 151 -10.73 -1.70 -6.19
CA LYS A 151 -9.97 -1.10 -5.09
C LYS A 151 -10.81 -1.01 -3.81
N GLU A 152 -12.06 -0.57 -3.88
CA GLU A 152 -12.93 -0.49 -2.69
C GLU A 152 -13.21 -1.86 -2.07
N GLU A 153 -13.42 -2.90 -2.88
CA GLU A 153 -13.59 -4.28 -2.40
C GLU A 153 -12.36 -4.75 -1.60
N TYR A 154 -11.15 -4.41 -2.05
CA TYR A 154 -9.94 -4.71 -1.28
C TYR A 154 -9.87 -3.92 0.03
N LEU A 155 -10.23 -2.63 0.01
CA LEU A 155 -10.22 -1.80 1.22
C LEU A 155 -11.19 -2.35 2.28
N ILE A 156 -12.37 -2.81 1.88
CA ILE A 156 -13.34 -3.46 2.78
C ILE A 156 -12.74 -4.74 3.38
N PHE A 157 -12.07 -5.55 2.56
CA PHE A 157 -11.39 -6.76 3.04
C PHE A 157 -10.28 -6.49 4.06
N ASP A 158 -9.49 -5.43 3.86
CA ASP A 158 -8.33 -5.09 4.69
C ASP A 158 -8.67 -4.29 5.95
N GLN A 159 -9.67 -3.40 5.90
CA GLN A 159 -10.07 -2.52 7.00
C GLN A 159 -11.04 -3.21 7.96
N VAL A 160 -10.55 -4.21 8.67
CA VAL A 160 -11.34 -5.03 9.60
C VAL A 160 -10.72 -5.06 11.00
N SER A 161 -11.58 -5.26 12.01
CA SER A 161 -11.19 -5.47 13.40
C SER A 161 -10.69 -6.90 13.64
N LYS A 162 -10.03 -7.11 14.80
CA LYS A 162 -9.57 -8.43 15.24
C LYS A 162 -10.73 -9.42 15.39
N GLU A 163 -11.86 -8.95 15.93
CA GLU A 163 -13.08 -9.74 16.14
C GLU A 163 -13.70 -10.17 14.80
N GLU A 164 -13.75 -9.28 13.81
CA GLU A 164 -14.27 -9.58 12.48
C GLU A 164 -13.43 -10.64 11.76
N VAL A 165 -12.10 -10.60 11.94
CA VAL A 165 -11.19 -11.61 11.36
C VAL A 165 -11.47 -13.00 11.92
N ASN A 166 -11.66 -13.11 13.24
CA ASN A 166 -11.91 -14.41 13.89
C ASN A 166 -13.23 -15.06 13.45
N ASN A 167 -14.20 -14.24 13.03
CA ASN A 167 -15.52 -14.69 12.59
C ASN A 167 -15.66 -14.86 11.07
N SER A 168 -14.59 -14.64 10.30
CA SER A 168 -14.62 -14.62 8.85
C SER A 168 -13.64 -15.58 8.20
N ASN A 169 -13.93 -15.99 6.96
CA ASN A 169 -13.02 -16.78 6.15
C ASN A 169 -12.20 -15.86 5.23
N LYS A 170 -11.12 -15.30 5.77
CA LYS A 170 -10.24 -14.37 5.05
C LYS A 170 -9.68 -14.92 3.74
N ARG A 171 -9.41 -16.22 3.67
CA ARG A 171 -8.96 -16.86 2.41
C ARG A 171 -10.04 -16.79 1.33
N LYS A 172 -11.30 -17.08 1.68
CA LYS A 172 -12.43 -17.00 0.75
C LYS A 172 -12.69 -15.56 0.31
N GLU A 173 -12.62 -14.60 1.24
CA GLU A 173 -12.77 -13.17 0.94
C GLU A 173 -11.67 -12.68 0.00
N LEU A 174 -10.40 -12.97 0.30
CA LEU A 174 -9.28 -12.60 -0.56
C LEU A 174 -9.41 -13.21 -1.96
N ASN A 175 -9.84 -14.47 -2.06
CA ASN A 175 -10.13 -15.10 -3.35
C ASN A 175 -11.21 -14.36 -4.14
N ALA A 176 -12.26 -13.88 -3.46
CA ALA A 176 -13.32 -13.11 -4.09
C ALA A 176 -12.80 -11.74 -4.59
N VAL A 177 -11.97 -11.07 -3.80
CA VAL A 177 -11.31 -9.81 -4.19
C VAL A 177 -10.41 -10.02 -5.41
N ILE A 178 -9.51 -11.01 -5.36
CA ILE A 178 -8.64 -11.36 -6.50
C ILE A 178 -9.49 -11.66 -7.74
N LYS A 179 -10.58 -12.42 -7.57
CA LYS A 179 -11.51 -12.70 -8.65
C LYS A 179 -12.09 -11.41 -9.23
N LYS A 180 -12.50 -10.44 -8.41
CA LYS A 180 -12.99 -9.15 -8.94
C LYS A 180 -11.94 -8.41 -9.76
N PHE A 181 -10.70 -8.32 -9.28
CA PHE A 181 -9.61 -7.72 -10.07
C PHE A 181 -9.42 -8.44 -11.43
N LYS A 182 -9.40 -9.78 -11.44
CA LYS A 182 -9.26 -10.58 -12.68
C LYS A 182 -10.41 -10.37 -13.68
N HIS A 183 -11.63 -10.15 -13.19
CA HIS A 183 -12.81 -9.97 -14.05
C HIS A 183 -13.01 -8.53 -14.51
N THR A 184 -12.20 -7.58 -14.05
CA THR A 184 -12.18 -6.25 -14.65
C THR A 184 -11.63 -6.33 -16.08
N HIS A 185 -12.05 -5.43 -16.95
CA HIS A 185 -11.47 -5.27 -18.29
C HIS A 185 -10.27 -4.31 -18.29
N VAL A 186 -9.56 -4.20 -17.17
CA VAL A 186 -8.51 -3.18 -16.94
C VAL A 186 -7.17 -3.87 -16.72
N GLU A 187 -6.23 -3.62 -17.62
CA GLU A 187 -4.89 -4.24 -17.57
C GLU A 187 -4.18 -4.02 -16.22
N GLU A 188 -4.22 -2.79 -15.69
CA GLU A 188 -3.57 -2.46 -14.42
C GLU A 188 -4.19 -3.23 -13.24
N SER A 189 -5.51 -3.45 -13.25
CA SER A 189 -6.22 -4.25 -12.24
C SER A 189 -5.92 -5.73 -12.35
N ILE A 190 -5.78 -6.27 -13.57
CA ILE A 190 -5.37 -7.67 -13.77
C ILE A 190 -3.96 -7.89 -13.21
N SER A 191 -3.04 -6.93 -13.41
CA SER A 191 -1.69 -6.97 -12.81
C SER A 191 -1.71 -6.97 -11.27
N VAL A 192 -2.62 -6.20 -10.65
CA VAL A 192 -2.86 -6.28 -9.20
C VAL A 192 -3.27 -7.70 -8.81
N ALA A 193 -4.22 -8.30 -9.52
CA ALA A 193 -4.72 -9.63 -9.21
C ALA A 193 -3.61 -10.69 -9.23
N VAL A 194 -2.70 -10.62 -10.21
CA VAL A 194 -1.51 -11.47 -10.28
C VAL A 194 -0.63 -11.27 -9.06
N THR A 195 -0.38 -10.02 -8.67
CA THR A 195 0.46 -9.72 -7.49
C THR A 195 -0.17 -10.22 -6.19
N LEU A 196 -1.47 -10.01 -6.00
CA LEU A 196 -2.21 -10.51 -4.84
C LEU A 196 -2.18 -12.03 -4.74
N GLU A 197 -2.25 -12.75 -5.87
CA GLU A 197 -2.12 -14.22 -5.87
C GLU A 197 -0.72 -14.67 -5.44
N HIS A 198 0.34 -14.00 -5.93
CA HIS A 198 1.73 -14.34 -5.56
C HIS A 198 2.05 -14.10 -4.08
N TRP A 199 1.39 -13.13 -3.46
CA TRP A 199 1.57 -12.72 -2.05
C TRP A 199 0.44 -13.17 -1.14
N LYS A 200 -0.44 -14.05 -1.62
CA LYS A 200 -1.67 -14.44 -0.96
C LYS A 200 -1.48 -14.92 0.47
N GLU A 201 -0.53 -15.84 0.68
CA GLU A 201 -0.26 -16.38 2.02
C GLU A 201 0.25 -15.29 2.96
N GLU A 202 1.19 -14.47 2.51
CA GLU A 202 1.75 -13.39 3.33
C GLU A 202 0.75 -12.25 3.61
N ILE A 203 -0.21 -12.02 2.71
CA ILE A 203 -1.36 -11.12 2.93
C ILE A 203 -2.31 -11.73 3.97
N LEU A 204 -2.60 -13.03 3.89
CA LEU A 204 -3.43 -13.69 4.91
C LEU A 204 -2.76 -13.67 6.28
N ASN A 205 -1.45 -13.89 6.33
CA ASN A 205 -0.67 -13.80 7.56
C ASN A 205 -0.65 -12.38 8.12
N SER A 206 -0.76 -11.34 7.28
CA SER A 206 -0.81 -9.93 7.73
C SER A 206 -1.95 -9.64 8.70
N PHE A 207 -2.99 -10.49 8.72
CA PHE A 207 -4.05 -10.49 9.72
C PHE A 207 -3.61 -11.21 11.02
N THR A 208 -2.39 -10.95 11.48
CA THR A 208 -1.89 -11.40 12.79
C THR A 208 -1.88 -10.23 13.76
N TRP A 209 -2.45 -10.43 14.94
CA TRP A 209 -2.50 -9.44 16.03
C TRP A 209 -1.71 -9.92 17.23
N ILE A 210 -0.88 -9.03 17.77
CA ILE A 210 -0.16 -9.23 19.02
C ILE A 210 -0.44 -8.01 19.90
N ASN A 211 -0.86 -8.22 21.15
CA ASN A 211 -1.23 -7.15 22.10
C ASN A 211 -2.23 -6.15 21.48
N ASP A 212 -3.29 -6.69 20.85
CA ASP A 212 -4.36 -5.95 20.15
C ASP A 212 -3.90 -5.00 19.04
N ARG A 213 -2.65 -5.17 18.57
CA ARG A 213 -2.09 -4.45 17.44
C ARG A 213 -1.77 -5.41 16.29
N ARG A 214 -2.28 -5.09 15.10
CA ARG A 214 -1.91 -5.80 13.86
C ARG A 214 -0.43 -5.57 13.56
N ILE A 215 0.29 -6.63 13.18
CA ILE A 215 1.70 -6.51 12.80
C ILE A 215 1.82 -5.69 11.51
N SER A 216 2.67 -4.65 11.54
CA SER A 216 2.93 -3.76 10.39
C SER A 216 4.35 -3.19 10.44
N ASN A 217 4.92 -2.88 9.27
CA ASN A 217 6.22 -2.23 9.10
C ASN A 217 6.11 -0.69 9.22
N GLY A 218 4.90 -0.14 9.40
CA GLY A 218 4.63 1.30 9.49
C GLY A 218 5.51 2.07 10.50
N PRO A 219 5.76 1.58 11.73
CA PRO A 219 6.66 2.28 12.66
C PRO A 219 8.11 2.37 12.14
N CYS A 220 8.61 1.32 11.48
CA CYS A 220 9.92 1.31 10.85
C CYS A 220 9.98 2.29 9.66
N GLU A 221 8.94 2.34 8.83
CA GLU A 221 8.80 3.37 7.79
C GLU A 221 8.79 4.79 8.36
N GLY A 222 8.11 5.00 9.49
CA GLY A 222 8.08 6.27 10.20
C GLY A 222 9.48 6.72 10.64
N LYS A 223 10.27 5.81 11.23
CA LYS A 223 11.67 6.07 11.61
C LYS A 223 12.55 6.35 10.38
N ASN A 224 12.42 5.57 9.32
CA ASN A 224 13.11 5.81 8.05
C ASN A 224 12.80 7.22 7.49
N ASN A 225 11.53 7.63 7.50
CA ASN A 225 11.11 8.94 7.03
C ASN A 225 11.63 10.08 7.92
N TYR A 226 11.70 9.87 9.23
CA TYR A 226 12.29 10.83 10.16
C TYR A 226 13.77 11.06 9.88
N VAL A 227 14.56 9.99 9.71
CA VAL A 227 15.99 10.07 9.34
C VAL A 227 16.16 10.82 8.01
N LYS A 228 15.34 10.50 7.00
CA LYS A 228 15.37 11.21 5.71
C LYS A 228 15.08 12.71 5.85
N LYS A 229 14.15 13.10 6.72
CA LYS A 229 13.87 14.52 6.99
C LYS A 229 15.04 15.22 7.67
N ILE A 230 15.70 14.57 8.63
CA ILE A 230 16.92 15.11 9.26
C ILE A 230 18.00 15.35 8.19
N LEU A 231 18.29 14.35 7.36
CA LEU A 231 19.28 14.48 6.29
C LEU A 231 18.91 15.60 5.30
N SER A 232 17.63 15.68 4.92
CA SER A 232 17.14 16.75 4.04
C SER A 232 17.26 18.14 4.66
N ASN A 233 17.07 18.28 5.97
CA ASN A 233 17.23 19.54 6.68
C ASN A 233 18.71 19.89 6.92
N ALA A 234 19.56 18.87 7.06
CA ALA A 234 21.01 19.02 7.22
C ALA A 234 21.73 19.29 5.90
N ASN A 235 21.10 19.06 4.73
CA ASN A 235 21.65 19.45 3.44
C ASN A 235 21.90 20.97 3.41
N GLY A 236 23.18 21.36 3.47
CA GLY A 236 23.64 22.75 3.59
C GLY A 236 24.46 23.04 4.86
N MET A 237 24.49 22.12 5.84
CA MET A 237 25.38 22.19 6.99
C MET A 237 26.78 21.70 6.60
N SER A 238 27.71 22.62 6.34
CA SER A 238 29.10 22.34 5.96
C SER A 238 30.10 22.49 7.11
N ASN A 239 29.68 22.96 8.28
CA ASN A 239 30.56 23.25 9.41
C ASN A 239 30.20 22.40 10.63
N PHE A 240 30.77 21.20 10.70
CA PHE A 240 31.08 20.59 11.98
C PHE A 240 32.51 21.02 12.32
N GLN A 241 32.72 21.66 13.47
CA GLN A 241 34.09 21.88 13.96
C GLN A 241 34.77 20.51 14.07
N ARG A 242 35.90 20.37 13.37
CA ARG A 242 36.80 19.22 13.46
C ARG A 242 37.56 19.23 14.77
#